data_AF-A0A7S2T3J4-F1
#
_entry.id   AF-A0A7S2T3J4-F1
#
_cell.length_a   1.000
_cell.length_b   1.000
_cell.length_c   1.000
_cell.angle_alpha   90.00
_cell.angle_beta   90.00
_cell.angle_gamma   90.00
#
_symmetry.space_group_name_H-M   'P 1'
#
loop_
_entity.id
_entity.type
_entity.pdbx_description
1 polymer ?
#
loop_
_entity_poly.entity_id
_entity_poly.type
_entity_poly.pdbx_seq_one_letter_code
_entity_poly.pdbx_strand_id
1 'polypeptide(L)'
;PRQSHALGTAATRVGHGRRGGEDLAGGLYVVATPIGNLSDMSNRALEVLKGADEVFCEDTRRTIKLLSAFGVRGKQLSSYHEHNKKSTKHRVALESLRRNPMRVVALVCDAGTPSVSDPGSELVQEARRLGIRVHCIPGPCAFA
;
A
#
# COMPACT_ATOMS: atom_id res chain seq x y z
N PRO A 1 20.92 35.65 -27.24
CA PRO A 1 21.15 35.87 -25.79
C PRO A 1 19.84 35.95 -24.99
N ARG A 2 19.59 34.88 -24.20
CA ARG A 2 18.91 34.79 -22.88
C ARG A 2 17.66 35.66 -22.64
N GLN A 3 16.47 35.06 -22.62
CA GLN A 3 15.77 34.45 -21.46
C GLN A 3 14.98 35.48 -20.62
N SER A 4 13.66 35.31 -20.55
CA SER A 4 12.95 35.01 -19.28
C SER A 4 11.44 34.89 -19.52
N HIS A 5 10.95 33.68 -19.82
CA HIS A 5 9.55 33.32 -19.63
C HIS A 5 9.36 32.88 -18.18
N ALA A 6 8.73 33.70 -17.36
CA ALA A 6 8.09 33.25 -16.13
C ALA A 6 6.64 32.88 -16.47
N LEU A 7 6.37 31.59 -16.64
CA LEU A 7 5.01 31.06 -16.63
C LEU A 7 4.87 30.16 -15.40
N GLY A 8 3.99 30.60 -14.50
CA GLY A 8 3.63 29.90 -13.28
C GLY A 8 3.05 28.51 -13.58
N THR A 9 3.50 27.53 -12.81
CA THR A 9 2.94 26.18 -12.84
C THR A 9 1.84 26.11 -11.78
N ALA A 10 0.61 26.38 -12.20
CA ALA A 10 -0.58 26.04 -11.44
C ALA A 10 -0.73 24.52 -11.46
N ALA A 11 -0.21 23.83 -10.45
CA ALA A 11 -0.54 22.43 -10.23
C ALA A 11 -1.94 22.37 -9.61
N THR A 12 -2.92 22.05 -10.46
CA THR A 12 -4.32 21.83 -10.11
C THR A 12 -4.43 20.84 -8.95
N ARG A 13 -4.79 21.37 -7.77
CA ARG A 13 -5.21 20.61 -6.60
C ARG A 13 -6.57 20.00 -6.90
N VAL A 14 -6.64 18.68 -7.03
CA VAL A 14 -7.90 17.93 -6.88
C VAL A 14 -7.81 17.17 -5.57
N GLY A 15 -8.67 17.56 -4.64
CA GLY A 15 -8.56 17.26 -3.22
C GLY A 15 -8.86 15.81 -2.86
N HIS A 16 -8.15 15.32 -1.85
CA HIS A 16 -8.64 14.45 -0.79
C HIS A 16 -8.03 15.01 0.51
N GLY A 17 -8.83 15.16 1.57
CA GLY A 17 -8.43 15.85 2.79
C GLY A 17 -7.22 15.21 3.47
N ARG A 18 -6.07 15.88 3.44
CA ARG A 18 -4.84 15.47 4.12
C ARG A 18 -4.72 16.25 5.43
N ARG A 19 -4.98 15.59 6.56
CA ARG A 19 -4.62 16.10 7.90
C ARG A 19 -3.78 15.06 8.63
N GLY A 20 -2.54 15.45 8.97
CA GLY A 20 -1.69 14.86 10.01
C GLY A 20 -0.85 13.66 9.58
N GLY A 21 0.46 13.89 9.41
CA GLY A 21 1.46 12.88 9.03
C GLY A 21 2.20 13.31 7.76
N GLU A 22 3.51 13.11 7.71
CA GLU A 22 4.33 13.41 6.53
C GLU A 22 3.69 12.81 5.26
N ASP A 23 3.69 13.58 4.17
CA ASP A 23 3.04 13.13 2.94
C ASP A 23 3.70 11.84 2.43
N LEU A 24 2.97 10.72 2.53
CA LEU A 24 3.42 9.44 1.99
C LEU A 24 3.74 9.62 0.50
N ALA A 25 4.97 9.25 0.12
CA ALA A 25 5.36 9.17 -1.27
C ALA A 25 4.50 8.11 -1.98
N GLY A 26 4.12 8.35 -3.24
CA GLY A 26 3.37 7.36 -3.99
C GLY A 26 4.20 6.13 -4.34
N GLY A 27 3.57 4.97 -4.27
CA GLY A 27 4.18 3.66 -4.40
C GLY A 27 3.41 2.55 -3.68
N LEU A 28 4.01 1.36 -3.68
CA LEU A 28 3.51 0.17 -2.99
C LEU A 28 4.19 0.07 -1.62
N TYR A 29 3.41 0.13 -0.54
CA TYR A 29 3.88 -0.03 0.82
C TYR A 29 3.63 -1.44 1.32
N VAL A 30 4.68 -2.17 1.65
CA VAL A 30 4.58 -3.49 2.25
C VAL A 30 4.46 -3.30 3.76
N VAL A 31 3.31 -3.68 4.32
CA VAL A 31 2.96 -3.45 5.72
C VAL A 31 2.78 -4.79 6.42
N ALA A 32 3.67 -5.08 7.36
CA ALA A 32 3.53 -6.23 8.23
C ALA A 32 2.34 -6.07 9.18
N THR A 33 1.57 -7.14 9.38
CA THR A 33 0.46 -7.16 10.35
C THR A 33 0.78 -8.02 11.57
N PRO A 34 0.13 -7.76 12.73
CA PRO A 34 0.36 -8.54 13.93
C PRO A 34 0.01 -10.02 13.78
N ILE A 35 0.79 -10.88 14.45
CA ILE A 35 0.69 -12.36 14.36
C ILE A 35 -0.11 -12.92 15.56
N GLY A 36 -0.91 -12.10 16.23
CA GLY A 36 -1.77 -12.54 17.33
C GLY A 36 -2.04 -11.46 18.38
N ASN A 37 -1.08 -10.56 18.62
CA ASN A 37 -1.24 -9.45 19.55
C ASN A 37 -1.36 -8.12 18.82
N LEU A 38 -2.51 -7.46 18.89
CA LEU A 38 -2.73 -6.15 18.26
C LEU A 38 -1.68 -5.10 18.68
N SER A 39 -1.11 -5.23 19.87
CA SER A 39 -0.08 -4.29 20.37
C SER A 39 1.22 -4.32 19.56
N ASP A 40 1.43 -5.35 18.72
CA ASP A 40 2.62 -5.48 17.87
C ASP A 40 2.54 -4.60 16.61
N MET A 41 1.40 -3.93 16.39
CA MET A 41 1.22 -3.01 15.28
C MET A 41 2.01 -1.72 15.50
N SER A 42 2.91 -1.38 14.58
CA SER A 42 3.70 -0.15 14.70
C SER A 42 2.87 1.10 14.34
N ASN A 43 3.19 2.23 14.97
CA ASN A 43 2.58 3.52 14.62
C ASN A 43 2.79 3.86 13.13
N ARG A 44 3.97 3.54 12.58
CA ARG A 44 4.28 3.74 11.16
C ARG A 44 3.40 2.89 10.25
N ALA A 45 3.10 1.64 10.62
CA ALA A 45 2.17 0.80 9.87
C ALA A 45 0.75 1.41 9.88
N LEU A 46 0.30 1.92 11.03
CA LEU A 46 -0.99 2.59 11.13
C LEU A 46 -1.07 3.89 10.32
N GLU A 47 -0.02 4.70 10.30
CA GLU A 47 0.08 5.91 9.47
C GLU A 47 -0.06 5.57 7.99
N VAL A 48 0.66 4.53 7.53
CA VAL A 48 0.55 4.06 6.15
C VAL A 48 -0.86 3.58 5.84
N LEU A 49 -1.47 2.74 6.68
CA LEU A 49 -2.82 2.23 6.45
C LEU A 49 -3.87 3.35 6.47
N LYS A 50 -3.70 4.37 7.32
CA LYS A 50 -4.56 5.57 7.35
C LYS A 50 -4.37 6.45 6.12
N GLY A 51 -3.15 6.54 5.60
CA GLY A 51 -2.82 7.37 4.42
C GLY A 51 -3.02 6.68 3.07
N ALA A 52 -3.14 5.35 3.03
CA ALA A 52 -3.28 4.61 1.77
C ALA A 52 -4.65 4.87 1.10
N ASP A 53 -4.60 4.95 -0.24
CA ASP A 53 -5.78 5.06 -1.11
C ASP A 53 -6.50 3.70 -1.22
N GLU A 54 -5.73 2.61 -1.16
CA GLU A 54 -6.22 1.22 -1.27
C GLU A 54 -5.33 0.29 -0.44
N VAL A 55 -5.95 -0.75 0.12
CA VAL A 55 -5.24 -1.83 0.82
C VAL A 55 -5.45 -3.14 0.08
N PHE A 56 -4.37 -3.70 -0.43
CA PHE A 56 -4.29 -5.07 -0.90
C PHE A 56 -4.09 -6.01 0.27
N CYS A 57 -4.93 -7.03 0.35
CA CYS A 57 -4.89 -8.01 1.42
C CYS A 57 -5.21 -9.40 0.89
N GLU A 58 -4.86 -10.40 1.67
CA GLU A 58 -5.21 -11.79 1.39
C GLU A 58 -6.70 -12.03 1.65
N ASP A 59 -7.13 -11.84 2.90
CA ASP A 59 -8.53 -11.93 3.31
C ASP A 59 -9.06 -10.54 3.73
N THR A 60 -10.05 -10.04 2.99
CA THR A 60 -10.68 -8.75 3.26
C THR A 60 -11.41 -8.74 4.60
N ARG A 61 -12.02 -9.86 5.03
CA ARG A 61 -12.75 -9.95 6.31
C ARG A 61 -11.80 -9.84 7.50
N ARG A 62 -10.64 -10.48 7.42
CA ARG A 62 -9.61 -10.36 8.47
C ARG A 62 -9.03 -8.95 8.51
N THR A 63 -8.75 -8.38 7.33
CA THR A 63 -8.24 -7.01 7.23
C THR A 63 -9.25 -5.97 7.73
N ILE A 64 -10.55 -6.14 7.46
CA ILE A 64 -11.61 -5.28 8.01
C ILE A 64 -11.59 -5.30 9.54
N LYS A 65 -11.48 -6.49 10.16
CA LYS A 65 -11.43 -6.61 11.62
C LYS A 65 -10.19 -5.91 12.19
N LEU A 66 -9.03 -6.12 11.57
CA LEU A 66 -7.77 -5.47 11.95
C LEU A 66 -7.89 -3.94 11.89
N LEU A 67 -8.31 -3.41 10.74
CA LEU A 67 -8.47 -1.95 10.55
C LEU A 67 -9.48 -1.36 11.53
N SER A 68 -10.60 -2.06 11.76
CA SER A 68 -11.63 -1.64 12.70
C SER A 68 -11.11 -1.55 14.14
N ALA A 69 -10.25 -2.49 14.57
CA ALA A 69 -9.64 -2.49 15.90
C ALA A 69 -8.76 -1.24 16.13
N PHE A 70 -8.17 -0.67 15.07
CA PHE A 70 -7.38 0.56 15.14
C PHE A 70 -8.14 1.82 14.73
N GLY A 71 -9.46 1.73 14.56
CA GLY A 71 -10.29 2.86 14.14
C GLY A 71 -10.04 3.35 12.71
N VAL A 72 -9.36 2.54 11.87
CA VAL A 72 -9.17 2.82 10.44
C VAL A 72 -10.41 2.33 9.69
N ARG A 73 -11.17 3.26 9.11
CA ARG A 73 -12.46 2.97 8.45
C ARG A 73 -12.51 3.50 7.03
N GLY A 74 -13.43 2.97 6.22
CA GLY A 74 -13.72 3.46 4.87
C GLY A 74 -12.60 3.22 3.84
N LYS A 75 -11.72 2.24 4.10
CA LYS A 75 -10.65 1.86 3.15
C LYS A 75 -11.19 0.98 2.04
N GLN A 76 -10.74 1.27 0.83
CA GLN A 76 -10.94 0.37 -0.31
C GLN A 76 -10.03 -0.85 -0.12
N LEU A 77 -10.63 -2.04 -0.12
CA LEU A 77 -9.92 -3.30 0.06
C LEU A 77 -10.04 -4.14 -1.22
N SER A 78 -8.92 -4.64 -1.71
CA SER A 78 -8.90 -5.58 -2.82
C SER A 78 -8.14 -6.84 -2.41
N SER A 79 -8.76 -8.01 -2.61
CA SER A 79 -8.12 -9.29 -2.33
C SER A 79 -7.18 -9.68 -3.48
N TYR A 80 -5.95 -10.07 -3.17
CA TYR A 80 -5.03 -10.65 -4.15
C TYR A 80 -5.10 -12.18 -4.24
N HIS A 81 -5.83 -12.84 -3.33
CA HIS A 81 -5.95 -14.30 -3.24
C HIS A 81 -7.15 -14.89 -4.01
N GLU A 82 -7.94 -14.06 -4.70
CA GLU A 82 -9.01 -14.58 -5.55
C GLU A 82 -8.43 -15.51 -6.63
N HIS A 83 -8.67 -16.82 -6.46
CA HIS A 83 -8.28 -17.92 -7.32
C HIS A 83 -8.82 -17.75 -8.75
N ASN A 84 -8.19 -16.89 -9.53
CA ASN A 84 -8.19 -17.01 -10.97
C ASN A 84 -6.74 -17.21 -11.37
N LYS A 85 -6.41 -18.39 -11.90
CA LYS A 85 -5.08 -18.76 -12.44
C LYS A 85 -4.62 -17.88 -13.63
N LYS A 86 -5.33 -16.77 -13.87
CA LYS A 86 -5.11 -15.71 -14.86
C LYS A 86 -5.32 -14.31 -14.23
N SER A 87 -5.16 -14.11 -12.93
CA SER A 87 -5.63 -12.92 -12.20
C SER A 87 -5.04 -11.61 -12.75
N THR A 88 -5.69 -11.07 -13.77
CA THR A 88 -5.46 -9.76 -14.37
C THR A 88 -5.62 -8.66 -13.34
N LYS A 89 -6.32 -8.90 -12.22
CA LYS A 89 -6.65 -7.88 -11.22
C LYS A 89 -5.41 -7.30 -10.55
N HIS A 90 -4.48 -8.12 -10.07
CA HIS A 90 -3.27 -7.58 -9.45
C HIS A 90 -2.38 -6.88 -10.46
N ARG A 91 -2.32 -7.38 -11.70
CA ARG A 91 -1.53 -6.74 -12.76
C ARG A 91 -2.13 -5.41 -13.18
N VAL A 92 -3.46 -5.33 -13.33
CA VAL A 92 -4.20 -4.09 -13.60
C VAL A 92 -3.99 -3.08 -12.47
N ALA A 93 -4.00 -3.53 -11.23
CA ALA A 93 -3.71 -2.72 -10.07
C ALA A 93 -2.28 -2.14 -10.09
N LEU A 94 -1.27 -2.97 -10.35
CA LEU A 94 0.12 -2.53 -10.47
C LEU A 94 0.31 -1.62 -11.70
N GLU A 95 -0.32 -1.91 -12.83
CA GLU A 95 -0.33 -1.04 -14.01
C GLU A 95 -1.00 0.31 -13.71
N SER A 96 -2.08 0.32 -12.92
CA SER A 96 -2.73 1.55 -12.45
C SER A 96 -1.80 2.36 -11.55
N LEU A 97 -1.12 1.70 -10.60
CA LEU A 97 -0.12 2.34 -9.74
C LEU A 97 1.08 2.87 -10.54
N ARG A 98 1.52 2.16 -11.57
CA ARG A 98 2.55 2.61 -12.50
C ARG A 98 2.14 3.88 -13.26
N ARG A 99 0.86 3.96 -13.68
CA ARG A 99 0.32 5.14 -14.38
C ARG A 99 0.08 6.33 -13.45
N ASN A 100 -0.14 6.08 -12.16
CA ASN A 100 -0.31 7.13 -11.14
C ASN A 100 0.73 6.95 -10.01
N PRO A 101 1.98 7.42 -10.22
CA PRO A 101 3.08 7.23 -9.26
C PRO A 101 2.94 8.01 -7.96
N MET A 102 1.89 8.85 -7.83
CA MET A 102 1.54 9.56 -6.59
C MET A 102 0.53 8.78 -5.74
N ARG A 103 -0.10 7.74 -6.29
CA ARG A 103 -1.03 6.88 -5.58
C ARG A 103 -0.29 6.05 -4.53
N VAL A 104 -0.91 5.88 -3.36
CA VAL A 104 -0.38 5.11 -2.24
C VAL A 104 -1.20 3.85 -2.07
N VAL A 105 -0.59 2.69 -2.28
CA VAL A 105 -1.22 1.39 -2.09
C VAL A 105 -0.51 0.65 -0.98
N ALA A 106 -1.23 0.18 0.03
CA ALA A 106 -0.68 -0.68 1.08
C ALA A 106 -0.93 -2.15 0.73
N LEU A 107 0.09 -2.98 0.81
CA LEU A 107 0.01 -4.44 0.76
C LEU A 107 0.14 -4.98 2.18
N VAL A 108 -0.93 -5.60 2.65
CA VAL A 108 -1.04 -6.28 3.93
C VAL A 108 -0.94 -7.78 3.71
N CYS A 109 0.00 -8.41 4.40
CA CYS A 109 0.14 -9.86 4.42
C CYS A 109 -0.40 -10.42 5.74
N ASP A 110 -1.09 -11.56 5.66
CA ASP A 110 -1.64 -12.24 6.82
C ASP A 110 -0.47 -12.90 7.58
N ALA A 111 -0.11 -12.32 8.74
CA ALA A 111 1.00 -12.72 9.62
C ALA A 111 2.40 -12.26 9.18
N GLY A 112 2.65 -10.96 9.30
CA GLY A 112 3.99 -10.37 9.23
C GLY A 112 4.39 -9.85 7.84
N THR A 113 5.70 -9.79 7.58
CA THR A 113 6.25 -9.36 6.28
C THR A 113 6.08 -10.50 5.26
N PRO A 114 5.71 -10.23 3.99
CA PRO A 114 5.62 -11.28 2.99
C PRO A 114 6.90 -12.12 2.93
N SER A 115 6.77 -13.43 3.17
CA SER A 115 7.89 -14.36 3.12
C SER A 115 8.14 -14.82 1.67
N VAL A 116 9.29 -15.48 1.43
CA VAL A 116 9.81 -15.83 0.08
C VAL A 116 8.83 -16.67 -0.76
N SER A 117 7.82 -17.29 -0.15
CA SER A 117 6.86 -18.18 -0.82
C SER A 117 5.39 -17.71 -0.71
N ASP A 118 5.14 -16.49 -0.23
CA ASP A 118 3.78 -15.97 -0.13
C ASP A 118 3.39 -15.21 -1.41
N PRO A 119 2.09 -15.21 -1.80
CA PRO A 119 1.61 -14.44 -2.96
C PRO A 119 1.87 -12.93 -2.87
N GLY A 120 2.06 -12.40 -1.65
CA GLY A 120 2.52 -11.04 -1.44
C GLY A 120 3.94 -10.78 -1.99
N SER A 121 4.82 -11.78 -1.98
CA SER A 121 6.18 -11.65 -2.52
C SER A 121 6.19 -11.58 -4.05
N GLU A 122 5.30 -12.31 -4.74
CA GLU A 122 5.14 -12.24 -6.19
C GLU A 122 4.69 -10.83 -6.63
N LEU A 123 3.73 -10.25 -5.90
CA LEU A 123 3.27 -8.87 -6.10
C LEU A 123 4.39 -7.84 -5.97
N VAL A 124 5.23 -7.99 -4.95
CA VAL A 124 6.37 -7.10 -4.72
C VAL A 124 7.40 -7.23 -5.84
N GLN A 125 7.70 -8.47 -6.28
CA GLN A 125 8.63 -8.71 -7.38
C GLN A 125 8.12 -8.09 -8.69
N GLU A 126 6.84 -8.28 -9.01
CA GLU A 126 6.22 -7.70 -10.20
C GLU A 126 6.19 -6.16 -10.14
N ALA A 127 5.89 -5.59 -8.97
CA ALA A 127 5.94 -4.14 -8.77
C ALA A 127 7.35 -3.59 -9.07
N ARG A 128 8.40 -4.25 -8.57
CA ARG A 128 9.79 -3.88 -8.84
C ARG A 128 10.13 -4.00 -10.33
N ARG A 129 9.67 -5.07 -11.00
CA ARG A 129 9.86 -5.28 -12.44
C ARG A 129 9.20 -4.18 -13.27
N LEU A 130 8.07 -3.64 -12.81
CA LEU A 130 7.35 -2.55 -13.44
C LEU A 130 7.91 -1.15 -13.11
N GLY A 131 8.98 -1.05 -12.31
CA GLY A 131 9.59 0.21 -11.90
C GLY A 131 8.78 0.98 -10.85
N ILE A 132 7.85 0.30 -10.17
CA ILE A 132 7.05 0.89 -9.09
C ILE A 132 7.92 0.98 -7.84
N ARG A 133 7.87 2.13 -7.15
CA ARG A 133 8.55 2.30 -5.87
C ARG A 133 7.92 1.41 -4.81
N VAL A 134 8.74 0.59 -4.16
CA VAL A 134 8.33 -0.28 -3.06
C VAL A 134 8.92 0.25 -1.76
N HIS A 135 8.07 0.44 -0.75
CA HIS A 135 8.42 0.91 0.57
C HIS A 135 8.14 -0.20 1.59
N CYS A 136 9.17 -0.74 2.24
CA CYS A 136 8.97 -1.75 3.28
C CYS A 136 8.81 -1.07 4.65
N ILE A 137 7.72 -1.40 5.35
CA ILE A 137 7.47 -0.94 6.72
C ILE A 137 7.89 -2.05 7.68
N PRO A 138 8.89 -1.82 8.56
CA PRO A 138 9.30 -2.80 9.55
C PRO A 138 8.14 -3.17 10.48
N GLY A 139 8.08 -4.45 10.83
CA GLY A 139 7.08 -4.98 11.76
C GLY A 139 7.29 -6.46 12.06
N PRO A 140 6.31 -7.10 12.72
CA PRO A 140 6.43 -8.47 13.19
C PRO A 140 6.73 -9.46 12.07
N CYS A 141 7.53 -10.49 12.37
CA CYS A 141 7.83 -11.61 11.49
C CYS A 141 7.76 -12.90 12.31
N ALA A 142 7.04 -13.91 11.80
CA ALA A 142 6.91 -15.21 12.48
C ALA A 142 8.15 -16.10 12.28
N PHE A 143 8.96 -15.79 11.25
CA PHE A 143 10.17 -16.53 10.91
C PHE A 143 11.38 -15.84 11.55
N ALA A 144 12.18 -16.59 12.30
CA ALA A 144 13.44 -16.17 12.91
C ALA A 144 14.60 -16.98 12.35
#